data_AF-A0ABD6F2E3-F1
#
_entry.id   AF-A0ABD6F2E3-F1
#
_cell.length_a   1.000
_cell.length_b   1.000
_cell.length_c   1.000
_cell.angle_alpha   90.00
_cell.angle_beta   90.00
_cell.angle_gamma   90.00
#
_symmetry.space_group_name_H-M   'P 1'
#
loop_
_entity.id
_entity.type
_entity.pdbx_description
1 polymer ?
#
loop_
_entity_poly.entity_id
_entity_poly.type
_entity_poly.pdbx_seq_one_letter_code
_entity_poly.pdbx_strand_id
1 'polypeptide(L)'
;MRDQKLKEHAKAYESQQKQLASLKKSGKSSKQATDEIKNRIQAKQSKAGGKAKKGASTMGNDEDTPSPELLHRIKDYNVKFAFPDPPPLPPPVLGLYNVTFGYKDQLLFKNIDFGVDMESRIAIVGQNGVGKSTFM
;
A
#
# COMPACT_ATOMS: atom_id res chain seq x y z
N MET A 1 6.76 -5.93 -12.87
CA MET A 1 7.92 -6.49 -12.13
C MET A 1 7.75 -6.45 -10.61
N ARG A 2 7.40 -5.31 -9.97
CA ARG A 2 7.21 -5.24 -8.50
C ARG A 2 6.04 -6.08 -7.98
N ASP A 3 4.89 -6.04 -8.67
CA ASP A 3 3.69 -6.76 -8.22
C ASP A 3 3.82 -8.28 -8.24
N GLN A 4 4.57 -8.82 -9.20
CA GLN A 4 4.85 -10.25 -9.29
C GLN A 4 5.72 -10.72 -8.12
N LYS A 5 6.76 -9.95 -7.77
CA LYS A 5 7.62 -10.22 -6.60
C LYS A 5 6.84 -10.13 -5.28
N LEU A 6 5.93 -9.16 -5.15
CA LEU A 6 5.06 -9.04 -3.97
C LEU A 6 4.12 -10.25 -3.82
N LYS A 7 3.53 -10.72 -4.92
CA LYS A 7 2.68 -11.92 -4.94
C LYS A 7 3.45 -13.19 -4.59
N GLU A 8 4.64 -13.37 -5.16
CA GLU A 8 5.52 -14.51 -4.86
C GLU A 8 5.95 -14.52 -3.39
N HIS A 9 6.35 -13.36 -2.86
CA HIS A 9 6.71 -13.20 -1.46
C HIS A 9 5.53 -13.46 -0.51
N ALA A 10 4.33 -12.98 -0.85
CA ALA A 10 3.11 -13.24 -0.07
C ALA A 10 2.75 -14.74 -0.05
N LYS A 11 2.83 -15.43 -1.19
CA LYS A 11 2.58 -16.88 -1.30
C LYS A 11 3.60 -17.70 -0.51
N ALA A 12 4.88 -17.29 -0.54
CA ALA A 12 5.94 -17.91 0.23
C ALA A 12 5.73 -17.72 1.74
N TYR A 13 5.33 -16.52 2.17
CA TYR A 13 5.00 -16.20 3.56
C TYR A 13 3.81 -17.04 4.08
N GLU A 14 2.73 -17.16 3.30
CA GLU A 14 1.57 -17.96 3.67
C GLU A 14 1.93 -19.45 3.82
N SER A 15 2.75 -19.98 2.91
CA SER A 15 3.23 -21.36 2.96
C SER A 15 4.08 -21.63 4.21
N GLN A 16 4.93 -20.67 4.59
CA GLN A 16 5.73 -20.72 5.81
C GLN A 16 4.85 -20.68 7.08
N GLN A 17 3.82 -19.84 7.10
CA GLN A 17 2.86 -19.79 8.21
C GLN A 17 2.07 -21.09 8.37
N LYS A 18 1.63 -21.71 7.27
CA LYS A 18 0.95 -23.02 7.31
C LYS A 18 1.84 -24.12 7.88
N GLN A 19 3.13 -24.14 7.51
CA GLN A 19 4.11 -25.08 8.07
C GLN A 19 4.31 -24.85 9.57
N LEU A 20 4.49 -23.59 9.99
CA LEU A 20 4.57 -23.20 11.39
C LEU A 20 3.34 -23.66 12.19
N ALA A 21 2.15 -23.42 11.65
CA ALA A 21 0.89 -23.82 12.30
C ALA A 21 0.78 -25.34 12.45
N SER A 22 1.16 -26.11 11.41
CA SER A 22 1.13 -27.58 11.47
C SER A 22 2.09 -28.16 12.51
N LEU A 23 3.31 -27.62 12.63
CA LEU A 23 4.32 -28.05 13.60
C LEU A 23 3.94 -27.68 15.03
N LYS A 24 3.28 -26.53 15.21
CA LYS A 24 2.67 -26.16 16.51
C LYS A 24 1.52 -27.10 16.87
N LYS A 25 0.67 -27.47 15.90
CA LYS A 25 -0.44 -28.42 16.12
C LYS A 25 0.06 -29.84 16.46
N SER A 26 1.25 -30.23 15.98
CA SER A 26 1.90 -31.49 16.36
C SER A 26 2.55 -31.46 17.76
N GLY A 27 2.25 -30.46 18.60
CA GLY A 27 2.68 -30.41 20.00
C GLY A 27 4.09 -29.88 20.23
N LYS A 28 4.79 -29.40 19.19
CA LYS A 28 6.12 -28.80 19.35
C LYS A 28 5.98 -27.37 19.86
N SER A 29 6.81 -27.00 20.85
CA SER A 29 6.84 -25.65 21.40
C SER A 29 7.17 -24.63 20.30
N SER A 30 6.68 -23.39 20.45
CA SER A 30 6.87 -22.34 19.44
C SER A 30 8.34 -22.08 19.10
N LYS A 31 9.28 -22.32 20.04
CA LYS A 31 10.73 -22.19 19.80
C LYS A 31 11.28 -23.37 18.98
N GLN A 32 10.88 -24.59 19.32
CA GLN A 32 11.30 -25.80 18.61
C GLN A 32 10.80 -25.80 17.15
N ALA A 33 9.56 -25.37 16.93
CA ALA A 33 9.00 -25.28 15.58
C ALA A 33 9.74 -24.23 14.72
N THR A 34 10.16 -23.10 15.29
CA THR A 34 10.95 -22.10 14.55
C THR A 34 12.37 -22.60 14.25
N ASP A 35 13.01 -23.27 15.21
CA ASP A 35 14.39 -23.75 15.05
C ASP A 35 14.47 -24.89 14.04
N GLU A 36 13.50 -25.80 14.04
CA GLU A 36 13.43 -26.90 13.05
C GLU A 36 13.22 -26.37 11.63
N ILE A 37 12.40 -25.32 11.45
CA ILE A 37 12.21 -24.69 10.14
C ILE A 37 13.48 -23.97 9.71
N LYS A 38 14.16 -23.22 10.60
CA LYS A 38 15.45 -22.59 10.31
C LYS A 38 16.48 -23.62 9.85
N ASN A 39 16.63 -24.72 10.60
CA ASN A 39 17.53 -25.81 10.26
C ASN A 39 17.18 -26.45 8.92
N ARG A 40 15.88 -26.60 8.61
CA ARG A 40 15.42 -27.16 7.33
C ARG A 40 15.66 -26.22 6.14
N ILE A 41 15.60 -24.91 6.35
CA ILE A 41 15.95 -23.90 5.33
C ILE A 41 17.47 -23.91 5.12
N GLN A 42 18.27 -23.93 6.19
CA GLN A 42 19.73 -23.99 6.13
C GLN A 42 20.22 -25.26 5.40
N ALA A 43 19.64 -26.43 5.73
CA ALA A 43 19.96 -27.70 5.08
C ALA A 43 19.57 -27.74 3.59
N LYS A 44 18.57 -26.96 3.17
CA LYS A 44 18.21 -26.81 1.75
C LYS A 44 19.15 -25.86 1.02
N GLN A 45 19.60 -24.79 1.68
CA GLN A 45 20.59 -23.86 1.12
C GLN A 45 21.95 -24.54 0.91
N SER A 46 22.43 -25.31 1.89
CA SER A 46 23.69 -26.05 1.75
C SER A 46 23.62 -27.16 0.67
N LYS A 47 22.48 -27.83 0.51
CA LYS A 47 22.28 -28.83 -0.56
C LYS A 47 22.13 -28.23 -1.96
N ALA A 48 21.67 -26.98 -2.09
CA ALA A 48 21.60 -26.27 -3.37
C ALA A 48 23.00 -25.83 -3.85
N GLY A 49 23.93 -25.50 -2.95
CA GLY A 49 25.33 -25.25 -3.28
C GLY A 49 26.14 -26.53 -3.58
N GLY A 50 25.75 -27.67 -3.02
CA GLY A 50 26.49 -28.94 -3.13
C GLY A 50 26.36 -29.72 -4.44
N LYS A 51 25.49 -29.33 -5.39
CA LYS A 51 25.35 -30.03 -6.68
C LYS A 51 26.31 -29.56 -7.78
N ALA A 52 27.22 -28.63 -7.49
CA ALA A 52 28.21 -28.12 -8.46
C ALA A 52 29.67 -28.57 -8.23
N LYS A 53 30.00 -29.32 -7.17
CA LYS A 53 31.39 -29.78 -6.92
C LYS A 53 31.45 -31.23 -6.44
N LYS A 54 31.36 -32.18 -7.39
CA LYS A 54 32.00 -33.50 -7.23
C LYS A 54 33.46 -33.34 -7.67
N GLY A 55 34.34 -33.06 -6.72
CA GLY A 55 35.79 -33.03 -6.93
C GLY A 55 36.46 -31.99 -6.04
N ALA A 56 37.50 -32.42 -5.32
CA ALA A 56 38.36 -31.66 -4.41
C ALA A 56 37.80 -31.44 -2.99
N SER A 57 38.32 -32.28 -2.09
CA SER A 57 38.51 -32.04 -0.66
C SER A 57 39.12 -30.66 -0.40
N THR A 58 38.36 -29.73 0.15
CA THR A 58 38.89 -28.56 0.86
C THR A 58 37.87 -28.16 1.91
N MET A 59 38.25 -28.33 3.18
CA MET A 59 37.60 -27.69 4.33
C MET A 59 37.57 -26.18 4.07
N GLY A 60 36.41 -25.65 3.68
CA GLY A 60 36.17 -24.23 3.49
C GLY A 60 35.18 -23.77 4.54
N ASN A 61 35.61 -22.82 5.39
CA ASN A 61 34.86 -22.23 6.50
C ASN A 61 33.36 -22.03 6.23
N ASP A 62 32.55 -22.64 7.10
CA ASP A 62 31.08 -22.56 7.15
C ASP A 62 30.56 -21.27 7.84
N GLU A 63 31.35 -20.19 7.90
CA GLU A 63 31.02 -19.04 8.78
C GLU A 63 30.25 -17.89 8.09
N ASP A 64 30.16 -17.86 6.75
CA ASP A 64 29.46 -16.78 6.01
C ASP A 64 28.13 -17.24 5.38
N THR A 65 27.41 -18.16 6.03
CA THR A 65 26.02 -18.43 5.64
C THR A 65 25.08 -17.50 6.41
N PRO A 66 24.42 -16.51 5.77
CA PRO A 66 23.44 -15.68 6.46
C PRO A 66 22.36 -16.57 7.06
N SER A 67 22.14 -16.44 8.36
CA SER A 67 21.14 -17.21 9.10
C SER A 67 19.79 -17.09 8.37
N PRO A 68 19.08 -18.21 8.12
CA PRO A 68 17.80 -18.16 7.43
C PRO A 68 16.76 -17.46 8.32
N GLU A 69 16.51 -16.19 8.03
CA GLU A 69 15.44 -15.45 8.67
C GLU A 69 14.07 -15.86 8.13
N LEU A 70 13.06 -15.82 8.99
CA LEU A 70 11.68 -16.05 8.59
C LEU A 70 11.21 -14.89 7.70
N LEU A 71 10.36 -15.19 6.72
CA LEU A 71 9.75 -14.13 5.93
C LEU A 71 8.82 -13.32 6.84
N HIS A 72 8.84 -12.00 6.69
CA HIS A 72 7.96 -11.10 7.41
C HIS A 72 6.88 -10.57 6.47
N ARG A 73 5.67 -10.31 6.98
CA ARG A 73 4.62 -9.68 6.15
C ARG A 73 5.13 -8.31 5.68
N ILE A 74 5.09 -8.09 4.36
CA ILE A 74 5.38 -6.78 3.78
C ILE A 74 4.31 -5.81 4.29
N LYS A 75 4.73 -4.71 4.94
CA LYS A 75 3.80 -3.67 5.39
C LYS A 75 3.26 -2.93 4.17
N ASP A 76 1.94 -2.84 4.08
CA ASP A 76 1.28 -2.05 3.03
C ASP A 76 1.66 -0.58 3.22
N TYR A 77 2.00 0.09 2.11
CA TYR A 77 2.29 1.52 2.13
C TYR A 77 0.98 2.29 2.37
N ASN A 78 0.78 2.73 3.61
CA ASN A 78 -0.43 3.46 4.01
C ASN A 78 -0.09 4.95 4.12
N VAL A 79 -0.65 5.76 3.22
CA VAL A 79 -0.52 7.22 3.28
C VAL A 79 -1.66 7.76 4.12
N LYS A 80 -1.33 8.32 5.29
CA LYS A 80 -2.29 9.04 6.12
C LYS A 80 -2.24 10.52 5.75
N PHE A 81 -3.34 11.01 5.19
CA PHE A 81 -3.55 12.44 5.01
C PHE A 81 -4.30 12.97 6.23
N ALA A 82 -3.75 14.01 6.85
CA ALA A 82 -4.41 14.75 7.92
C ALA A 82 -4.45 16.21 7.50
N PHE A 83 -5.62 16.82 7.58
CA PHE A 83 -5.83 18.25 7.36
C PHE A 83 -6.08 18.91 8.71
N PRO A 84 -5.54 20.11 8.96
CA PRO A 84 -5.84 20.85 10.19
C PRO A 84 -7.30 21.32 10.19
N ASP A 85 -7.91 21.37 11.37
CA ASP A 85 -9.26 21.94 11.53
C ASP A 85 -9.18 23.48 11.47
N PRO A 86 -9.86 24.14 10.52
CA PRO A 86 -9.85 25.60 10.41
C PRO A 86 -10.72 26.25 11.49
N PRO A 87 -10.40 27.49 11.91
CA PRO A 87 -11.28 28.26 12.79
C PRO A 87 -12.61 28.61 12.09
N PRO A 88 -13.70 28.79 12.85
CA PRO A 88 -15.00 29.14 12.27
C PRO A 88 -14.98 30.54 11.65
N LEU A 89 -15.58 30.67 10.45
CA LEU A 89 -15.79 31.89 9.70
C LEU A 89 -17.28 32.24 9.71
N PRO A 90 -17.65 33.53 9.77
CA PRO A 90 -19.04 33.95 9.66
C PRO A 90 -19.58 33.69 8.25
N PRO A 91 -20.81 33.19 8.10
CA PRO A 91 -21.44 33.00 6.80
C PRO A 91 -21.90 34.35 6.18
N PRO A 92 -21.94 34.48 4.84
CA PRO A 92 -21.45 33.52 3.85
C PRO A 92 -19.92 33.58 3.70
N VAL A 93 -19.26 32.43 3.58
CA VAL A 93 -17.82 32.35 3.32
C VAL A 93 -17.50 32.87 1.91
N LEU A 94 -18.37 32.57 0.94
CA LEU A 94 -18.33 33.11 -0.41
C LEU A 94 -19.75 33.46 -0.84
N GLY A 95 -19.96 34.67 -1.35
CA GLY A 95 -21.23 35.11 -1.92
C GLY A 95 -21.03 35.66 -3.33
N LEU A 96 -21.78 35.14 -4.28
CA LEU A 96 -21.91 35.62 -5.66
C LEU A 96 -23.30 36.25 -5.78
N TYR A 97 -23.36 37.49 -6.27
CA TYR A 97 -24.61 38.23 -6.44
C TYR A 97 -24.72 38.79 -7.86
N ASN A 98 -25.85 38.55 -8.52
CA ASN A 98 -26.16 39.01 -9.89
C ASN A 98 -25.06 38.70 -10.93
N VAL A 99 -24.39 37.56 -10.79
CA VAL A 99 -23.24 37.22 -11.64
C VAL A 99 -23.71 36.80 -13.02
N THR A 100 -23.17 37.48 -14.03
CA THR A 100 -23.40 37.18 -15.45
C THR A 100 -22.04 37.06 -16.13
N PHE A 101 -21.78 35.92 -16.76
CA PHE A 101 -20.48 35.63 -17.38
C PHE A 101 -20.64 34.75 -18.61
N GLY A 102 -19.79 34.99 -19.61
CA GLY A 102 -19.74 34.23 -20.85
C GLY A 102 -18.44 34.48 -21.60
N TYR A 103 -18.19 33.67 -22.63
CA TYR A 103 -17.06 33.86 -23.52
C TYR A 103 -17.54 34.31 -24.90
N LYS A 104 -16.98 35.40 -25.42
CA LYS A 104 -17.34 35.96 -26.73
C LYS A 104 -18.87 36.08 -26.86
N ASP A 105 -19.48 35.29 -27.74
CA ASP A 105 -20.90 35.33 -28.06
C ASP A 105 -21.71 34.27 -27.29
N GLN A 106 -21.09 33.51 -26.39
CA GLN A 106 -21.74 32.46 -25.61
C GLN A 106 -21.85 32.87 -24.14
N LEU A 107 -23.08 33.17 -23.71
CA LEU A 107 -23.39 33.37 -22.30
C LEU A 107 -23.42 32.02 -21.58
N LEU A 108 -22.64 31.87 -20.51
CA LEU A 108 -22.60 30.66 -19.69
C LEU A 108 -23.47 30.80 -18.45
N PHE A 109 -23.42 31.97 -17.83
CA PHE A 109 -24.13 32.30 -16.59
C PHE A 109 -24.87 33.62 -16.77
N LYS A 110 -26.10 33.69 -16.27
CA LYS A 110 -26.90 34.91 -16.28
C LYS A 110 -27.59 35.07 -14.94
N ASN A 111 -27.33 36.21 -14.30
CA ASN A 111 -27.96 36.60 -13.04
C ASN A 111 -27.94 35.49 -11.97
N ILE A 112 -26.75 34.94 -11.71
CA ILE A 112 -26.57 33.90 -10.69
C ILE A 112 -26.34 34.55 -9.33
N ASP A 113 -27.13 34.12 -8.35
CA ASP A 113 -26.92 34.34 -6.93
C ASP A 113 -26.55 33.00 -6.28
N PHE A 114 -25.40 32.92 -5.62
CA PHE A 114 -24.88 31.68 -5.03
C PHE A 114 -24.05 31.95 -3.78
N GLY A 115 -24.24 31.13 -2.74
CA GLY A 115 -23.54 31.25 -1.47
C GLY A 115 -22.86 29.94 -1.07
N VAL A 116 -21.71 30.05 -0.40
CA VAL A 116 -20.97 28.93 0.20
C VAL A 116 -20.75 29.22 1.68
N ASP A 117 -21.10 28.25 2.52
CA ASP A 117 -20.84 28.26 3.96
C ASP A 117 -19.82 27.19 4.36
N MET A 118 -19.26 27.25 5.57
CA MET A 118 -18.25 26.28 6.03
C MET A 118 -18.73 24.82 6.06
N GLU A 119 -20.03 24.60 6.24
CA GLU A 119 -20.62 23.26 6.28
C GLU A 119 -21.16 22.80 4.90
N SER A 120 -21.03 23.66 3.88
CA SER A 120 -21.57 23.38 2.55
C SER A 120 -20.81 22.27 1.84
N ARG A 121 -21.54 21.28 1.33
CA ARG A 121 -21.03 20.28 0.39
C ARG A 121 -21.69 20.49 -0.96
N ILE A 122 -20.97 21.10 -1.88
CA ILE A 122 -21.51 21.50 -3.19
C ILE A 122 -20.97 20.56 -4.27
N ALA A 123 -21.88 20.07 -5.11
CA ALA A 123 -21.55 19.34 -6.32
C ALA A 123 -22.06 20.12 -7.53
N ILE A 124 -21.19 20.36 -8.51
CA ILE A 124 -21.56 21.02 -9.77
C ILE A 124 -21.75 19.94 -10.83
N VAL A 125 -22.98 19.84 -11.34
CA VAL A 125 -23.37 18.84 -12.33
C VAL A 125 -23.90 19.51 -13.59
N GLY A 126 -23.71 18.84 -14.73
CA GLY A 126 -24.17 19.33 -16.02
C GLY A 126 -23.37 18.74 -17.17
N GLN A 127 -23.89 18.91 -18.39
CA GLN A 127 -23.27 18.38 -19.61
C GLN A 127 -21.90 19.04 -19.88
N ASN A 128 -21.10 18.43 -20.75
CA ASN A 128 -19.82 19.00 -21.15
C ASN A 128 -20.04 20.34 -21.87
N GLY A 129 -19.23 21.35 -21.57
CA GLY A 129 -19.33 22.69 -22.17
C GLY A 129 -20.32 23.65 -21.51
N VAL A 130 -21.04 23.26 -20.45
CA VAL A 130 -21.98 24.17 -19.74
C VAL A 130 -21.30 25.18 -18.79
N GLY A 131 -19.96 25.16 -18.70
CA GLY A 131 -19.20 26.11 -17.86
C GLY A 131 -18.83 25.61 -16.46
N LYS A 132 -18.94 24.31 -16.13
CA LYS A 132 -18.60 23.79 -14.78
C LYS A 132 -17.20 24.19 -14.30
N SER A 133 -16.18 24.03 -15.13
CA SER A 133 -14.80 24.44 -14.84
C SER A 133 -14.59 25.96 -14.89
N THR A 134 -15.55 26.70 -15.43
CA THR A 134 -15.55 28.17 -15.44
C THR A 134 -16.22 28.72 -14.18
N PHE A 135 -17.06 27.92 -13.51
CA PHE A 135 -17.69 28.27 -12.24
C PHE A 135 -16.79 28.00 -11.03
N MET A 136 -15.97 26.94 -11.08
CA MET A 136 -14.95 26.62 -10.06
C MET A 136 -13.65 27.39 -10.31
#